data_AF-A0A117KBN1-F1
#
_entry.id   AF-A0A117KBN1-F1
#
_cell.length_a   1.000
_cell.length_b   1.000
_cell.length_c   1.000
_cell.angle_alpha   90.00
_cell.angle_beta   90.00
_cell.angle_gamma   90.00
#
_symmetry.space_group_name_H-M   'P 1'
#
loop_
_entity.id
_entity.type
_entity.pdbx_description
1 polymer ?
#
loop_
_entity_poly.entity_id
_entity_poly.type
_entity_poly.pdbx_seq_one_letter_code
_entity_poly.pdbx_strand_id
1 'polypeptide(L)'
;MRLLIGQDIGLPYLLPLALKVLRDNPMAEGDMYEGDLLSAVLTRNPVVWAESSGLGRELRVIVSELIDLPLDLQQRVERFLIQ
;
A
#
# COMPACT_ATOMS: atom_id res chain seq x y z
N MET A 1 -1.18 -5.50 -11.44
CA MET A 1 -1.63 -5.49 -10.02
C MET A 1 -2.07 -4.11 -9.57
N ARG A 2 -1.17 -3.10 -9.55
CA ARG A 2 -1.48 -1.73 -9.08
C ARG A 2 -2.73 -1.08 -9.72
N LEU A 3 -2.96 -1.28 -11.02
CA LEU A 3 -4.11 -0.69 -11.73
C LEU A 3 -5.44 -1.29 -11.27
N LEU A 4 -5.47 -2.60 -11.03
CA LEU A 4 -6.65 -3.30 -10.54
C LEU A 4 -6.92 -2.94 -9.08
N ILE A 5 -5.87 -2.92 -8.24
CA ILE A 5 -5.94 -2.41 -6.88
C ILE A 5 -6.47 -0.97 -6.88
N GLY A 6 -5.92 -0.12 -7.75
CA GLY A 6 -6.32 1.27 -7.95
C GLY A 6 -7.80 1.49 -8.27
N GLN A 7 -8.44 0.47 -8.86
CA GLN A 7 -9.85 0.45 -9.25
C GLN A 7 -10.72 -0.37 -8.29
N ASP A 8 -10.18 -0.80 -7.14
CA ASP A 8 -10.85 -1.67 -6.16
C ASP A 8 -11.28 -3.05 -6.72
N ILE A 9 -10.58 -3.54 -7.74
CA ILE A 9 -10.88 -4.82 -8.39
C ILE A 9 -10.06 -5.94 -7.74
N GLY A 10 -10.74 -6.97 -7.24
CA GLY A 10 -10.11 -8.21 -6.77
C GLY A 10 -9.27 -8.06 -5.49
N LEU A 11 -9.55 -7.03 -4.68
CA LEU A 11 -8.77 -6.70 -3.47
C LEU A 11 -8.53 -7.87 -2.50
N PRO A 12 -9.50 -8.77 -2.21
CA PRO A 12 -9.27 -9.89 -1.30
C PRO A 12 -8.14 -10.82 -1.73
N TYR A 13 -7.86 -10.88 -3.04
CA TYR A 13 -6.79 -11.71 -3.60
C TYR A 13 -5.53 -10.90 -3.88
N LEU A 14 -5.67 -9.65 -4.33
CA LEU A 14 -4.54 -8.82 -4.74
C LEU A 14 -3.81 -8.19 -3.56
N LEU A 15 -4.48 -7.81 -2.48
CA LEU A 15 -3.82 -7.16 -1.33
C LEU A 15 -2.83 -8.09 -0.62
N PRO A 16 -3.15 -9.37 -0.33
CA PRO A 16 -2.16 -10.30 0.23
C PRO A 16 -0.92 -10.47 -0.67
N LEU A 17 -1.08 -10.43 -2.00
CA LEU A 17 0.03 -10.53 -2.94
C LEU A 17 0.84 -9.23 -2.99
N ALA A 18 0.17 -8.08 -2.97
CA ALA A 18 0.82 -6.78 -2.95
C ALA A 18 1.67 -6.60 -1.68
N LEU A 19 1.18 -7.01 -0.51
CA LEU A 19 1.96 -6.91 0.73
C LEU A 19 3.19 -7.82 0.74
N LYS A 20 3.14 -8.99 0.09
CA LYS A 20 4.34 -9.82 -0.11
C LYS A 20 5.40 -9.07 -0.92
N VAL A 21 5.00 -8.46 -2.04
CA VAL A 21 5.91 -7.66 -2.86
C VAL A 21 6.47 -6.47 -2.08
N LEU A 22 5.61 -5.75 -1.37
CA LEU A 22 6.00 -4.56 -0.60
C LEU A 22 6.85 -4.88 0.62
N ARG A 23 6.76 -6.09 1.19
CA ARG A 23 7.67 -6.53 2.26
C ARG A 23 9.10 -6.67 1.74
N ASP A 24 9.26 -7.23 0.54
CA ASP A 24 10.59 -7.48 -0.04
C ASP A 24 11.17 -6.21 -0.67
N ASN A 25 10.31 -5.39 -1.30
CA ASN A 25 10.67 -4.11 -1.87
C ASN A 25 9.51 -3.09 -1.70
N PRO A 26 9.52 -2.28 -0.64
CA PRO A 26 8.46 -1.30 -0.39
C PRO A 26 8.31 -0.23 -1.47
N MET A 27 9.41 0.06 -2.17
CA MET A 27 9.47 1.00 -3.29
C MET A 27 9.30 0.30 -4.64
N ALA A 28 8.81 -0.95 -4.64
CA ALA A 28 8.60 -1.74 -5.86
C ALA A 28 7.92 -0.92 -6.95
N GLU A 29 8.65 -0.76 -8.05
CA GLU A 29 8.24 -0.03 -9.23
C GLU A 29 7.45 -0.96 -10.15
N GLY A 30 6.31 -0.50 -10.63
CA GLY A 30 5.71 -0.97 -11.87
C GLY A 30 6.31 -0.23 -13.08
N ASP A 31 5.51 -0.09 -14.14
CA ASP A 31 5.95 0.57 -15.38
C ASP A 31 5.82 2.11 -15.35
N MET A 32 5.38 2.71 -14.24
CA MET A 32 5.09 4.16 -14.17
C MET A 32 6.09 4.97 -13.35
N TYR A 33 6.27 4.64 -12.07
CA TYR A 33 7.24 5.29 -11.18
C TYR A 33 7.53 4.43 -9.95
N GLU A 34 8.67 4.70 -9.30
CA GLU A 34 9.09 4.03 -8.06
C GLU A 34 8.03 4.20 -6.96
N GLY A 35 7.64 3.10 -6.30
CA GLY A 35 6.59 3.12 -5.26
C GLY A 35 5.15 3.23 -5.77
N ASP A 36 4.88 3.07 -7.08
CA ASP A 36 3.52 3.12 -7.62
C ASP A 36 2.57 2.06 -7.02
N LEU A 37 3.11 0.89 -6.67
CA LEU A 37 2.36 -0.17 -5.99
C LEU A 37 1.97 0.27 -4.58
N LEU A 38 2.92 0.80 -3.81
CA LEU A 38 2.67 1.29 -2.45
C LEU A 38 1.61 2.39 -2.47
N SER A 39 1.71 3.34 -3.40
CA SER A 39 0.74 4.41 -3.60
C SER A 39 -0.67 3.88 -3.92
N ALA A 40 -0.78 2.86 -4.78
CA ALA A 40 -2.05 2.24 -5.11
C ALA A 40 -2.68 1.52 -3.90
N VAL A 41 -1.86 0.88 -3.07
CA VAL A 41 -2.31 0.19 -1.85
C VAL A 41 -2.74 1.19 -0.78
N LEU A 42 -1.93 2.21 -0.47
CA LEU A 42 -2.22 3.19 0.59
C LEU A 42 -3.50 4.00 0.37
N THR A 43 -3.90 4.16 -0.90
CA THR A 43 -5.09 4.94 -1.26
C THR A 43 -6.38 4.14 -1.33
N ARG A 44 -6.35 2.86 -0.95
CA ARG A 44 -7.58 2.06 -0.86
C ARG A 44 -8.50 2.60 0.21
N ASN A 45 -9.81 2.40 0.02
CA ASN A 45 -10.83 2.82 0.96
C ASN A 45 -10.52 2.28 2.37
N PRO A 46 -10.51 3.11 3.43
CA PRO A 46 -10.21 2.67 4.80
C PRO A 46 -11.01 1.44 5.27
N VAL A 47 -12.25 1.29 4.77
CA VAL A 47 -13.12 0.13 5.07
C VAL A 47 -12.46 -1.19 4.70
N VAL A 48 -11.70 -1.24 3.60
CA VAL A 48 -10.97 -2.44 3.15
C VAL A 48 -9.98 -2.93 4.22
N TRP A 49 -9.33 -2.00 4.92
CA TRP A 49 -8.37 -2.30 5.97
C TRP A 49 -9.03 -2.62 7.32
N ALA A 50 -10.22 -2.09 7.57
CA ALA A 50 -11.04 -2.45 8.73
C ALA A 50 -11.57 -3.90 8.63
N GLU A 51 -12.00 -4.32 7.44
CA GLU A 51 -12.46 -5.68 7.17
C GLU A 51 -11.34 -6.72 7.23
N SER A 52 -10.10 -6.31 6.93
CA SER A 52 -8.92 -7.18 6.96
C SER A 52 -7.86 -6.67 7.94
N SER A 53 -8.18 -6.72 9.22
CA SER A 53 -7.34 -6.21 10.31
C SER A 53 -5.90 -6.75 10.29
N GLY A 54 -5.68 -7.97 9.81
CA GLY A 54 -4.35 -8.56 9.61
C GLY A 54 -3.53 -7.86 8.52
N LEU A 55 -4.11 -7.68 7.33
CA LEU A 55 -3.43 -7.02 6.21
C LEU A 55 -3.16 -5.55 6.51
N GLY A 56 -4.11 -4.87 7.16
CA GLY A 56 -3.93 -3.47 7.57
C GLY A 56 -2.78 -3.30 8.57
N ARG A 57 -2.62 -4.23 9.53
CA ARG A 57 -1.49 -4.22 10.46
C ARG A 57 -0.17 -4.46 9.73
N GLU A 58 -0.14 -5.41 8.82
CA GLU A 58 1.05 -5.73 8.03
C GLU A 58 1.52 -4.52 7.20
N LEU A 59 0.60 -3.83 6.52
CA LEU A 59 0.94 -2.61 5.79
C LEU A 59 1.48 -1.51 6.70
N ARG A 60 0.90 -1.34 7.90
CA ARG A 60 1.40 -0.36 8.88
C ARG A 60 2.85 -0.63 9.30
N VAL A 61 3.22 -1.89 9.49
CA VAL A 61 4.60 -2.27 9.80
C VAL A 61 5.52 -1.88 8.64
N ILE A 62 5.17 -2.29 7.41
CA ILE A 62 5.97 -1.99 6.21
C ILE A 62 6.22 -0.48 6.09
N VAL A 63 5.19 0.36 6.19
CA VAL A 63 5.37 1.81 5.99
C VAL A 63 6.01 2.52 7.18
N SER A 64 5.98 1.94 8.38
CA SER A 64 6.66 2.50 9.55
C SER A 64 8.19 2.36 9.49
N GLU A 65 8.69 1.44 8.67
CA GLU A 65 10.12 1.21 8.46
C GLU A 65 10.70 2.07 7.32
N LEU A 66 9.85 2.78 6.58
CA LEU A 66 10.28 3.62 5.46
C LEU A 66 10.79 4.98 5.94
N ILE A 67 11.96 5.36 5.42
CA ILE A 67 12.61 6.64 5.64
C ILE A 67 12.88 7.33 4.29
N ASP A 68 13.05 8.65 4.31
CA ASP A 68 13.44 9.46 3.15
C ASP A 68 12.51 9.32 1.92
N LEU A 69 11.19 9.21 2.16
CA LEU A 69 10.20 9.12 1.09
C LEU A 69 10.00 10.47 0.36
N PRO A 70 9.67 10.44 -0.95
CA PRO A 70 9.16 11.61 -1.65
C PRO A 70 7.95 12.21 -0.94
N LEU A 71 7.82 13.54 -0.95
CA LEU A 71 6.82 14.27 -0.17
C LEU A 71 5.38 13.79 -0.41
N ASP A 72 5.03 13.47 -1.66
CA ASP A 72 3.68 13.01 -2.00
C ASP A 72 3.37 11.62 -1.42
N LEU A 73 4.38 10.74 -1.35
CA LEU A 73 4.26 9.40 -0.80
C LEU A 73 4.26 9.44 0.73
N GLN A 74 5.10 10.29 1.32
CA GLN A 74 5.09 10.56 2.76
C GLN A 74 3.71 11.00 3.25
N GLN A 75 3.08 11.95 2.55
CA GLN A 75 1.72 12.40 2.89
C GLN A 75 0.67 11.28 2.81
N ARG A 76 0.81 10.32 1.90
CA ARG A 76 -0.09 9.16 1.79
C ARG A 76 0.12 8.19 2.94
N VAL A 77 1.37 7.94 3.34
CA VAL A 77 1.70 7.12 4.51
C VAL A 77 1.11 7.74 5.77
N GLU A 78 1.33 9.03 6.00
CA GLU A 78 0.78 9.73 7.16
C GLU A 78 -0.75 9.65 7.20
N ARG A 79 -1.41 9.92 6.06
CA ARG A 79 -2.86 9.76 5.94
C ARG A 79 -3.34 8.33 6.18
N PHE A 80 -2.53 7.32 5.92
CA PHE A 80 -2.85 5.92 6.20
C PHE A 80 -2.70 5.54 7.67
N LEU A 81 -1.71 6.09 8.35
CA LEU A 81 -1.47 5.78 9.77
C LEU A 81 -2.51 6.38 10.71
N ILE A 82 -3.21 7.45 10.29
CA ILE A 82 -4.26 8.11 11.08
C ILE A 82 -5.68 7.53 10.86
N GLN A 83 -5.84 6.52 10.00
CA GLN A 83 -7.10 5.81 9.73
C GLN A 83 -7.31 4.62 10.67
#